data_AF-A0A956L962-F1
#
_entry.id   AF-A0A956L962-F1
#
_cell.length_a   1.000
_cell.length_b   1.000
_cell.length_c   1.000
_cell.angle_alpha   90.00
_cell.angle_beta   90.00
_cell.angle_gamma   90.00
#
_symmetry.space_group_name_H-M   'P 1'
#
loop_
_entity.id
_entity.type
_entity.pdbx_description
1 polymer ?
#
loop_
_entity_poly.entity_id
_entity_poly.type
_entity_poly.pdbx_seq_one_letter_code
_entity_poly.pdbx_strand_id
1 'polypeptide(L)'
;SSRVPHPTSWGGLTAALLAAAGVKSWKTFAKTAKNVSVELDQSGTIKPSRNLGPVDGFEPLPGQELAVPSDASAATWGRAVRGALEASTV
;
A
#
# COMPACT_ATOMS: atom_id res chain seq x y z
N SER A 1 -19.40 3.81 -19.47
CA SER A 1 -20.07 3.87 -18.16
C SER A 1 -19.30 4.85 -17.29
N SER A 2 -19.82 6.05 -17.01
CA SER A 2 -19.07 7.11 -16.28
C SER A 2 -19.99 7.92 -15.34
N ARG A 3 -20.80 7.23 -14.54
CA ARG A 3 -21.69 7.86 -13.53
C ARG A 3 -21.03 8.10 -12.17
N VAL A 4 -19.73 7.82 -12.02
CA VAL A 4 -19.03 8.09 -10.76
C VAL A 4 -18.47 9.51 -10.83
N PRO A 5 -18.92 10.44 -9.97
CA PRO A 5 -18.39 11.79 -9.94
C PRO A 5 -16.89 11.75 -9.63
N HIS A 6 -16.08 12.39 -10.47
CA HIS A 6 -14.66 12.54 -10.20
C HIS A 6 -14.46 13.62 -9.13
N PRO A 7 -13.62 13.40 -8.10
CA PRO A 7 -13.34 14.41 -7.10
C PRO A 7 -12.68 15.65 -7.73
N THR A 8 -13.21 16.84 -7.44
CA THR A 8 -12.63 18.11 -7.86
C THR A 8 -11.72 18.72 -6.78
N SER A 9 -11.79 18.21 -5.54
CA SER A 9 -10.94 18.62 -4.43
C SER A 9 -10.20 17.40 -3.87
N TRP A 10 -8.88 17.51 -3.85
CA TRP A 10 -7.96 16.54 -3.25
C TRP A 10 -7.32 17.08 -1.97
N GLY A 11 -7.69 18.31 -1.58
CA GLY A 11 -7.16 18.99 -0.41
C GLY A 11 -7.54 18.26 0.89
N GLY A 12 -6.56 18.07 1.77
CA GLY A 12 -6.78 17.45 3.08
C GLY A 12 -6.89 15.92 3.08
N LEU A 13 -6.83 15.25 1.93
CA LEU A 13 -6.94 13.79 1.83
C LEU A 13 -5.93 13.06 2.72
N THR A 14 -4.72 13.61 2.83
CA THR A 14 -3.63 13.03 3.62
C THR A 14 -3.53 13.63 5.02
N ALA A 15 -4.31 14.65 5.39
CA ALA A 15 -4.12 15.37 6.65
C ALA A 15 -4.28 14.46 7.88
N ALA A 16 -5.30 13.60 7.88
CA ALA A 16 -5.52 12.62 8.94
C ALA A 16 -4.39 11.58 9.03
N LEU A 17 -3.91 11.09 7.88
CA LEU A 17 -2.78 10.16 7.79
C LEU A 17 -1.49 10.78 8.34
N LEU A 18 -1.17 12.00 7.93
CA LEU A 18 0.03 12.71 8.35
C LEU A 18 0.00 12.99 9.87
N ALA A 19 -1.16 13.38 10.40
CA ALA A 19 -1.37 13.56 11.84
C ALA A 19 -1.18 12.25 12.61
N ALA A 20 -1.77 11.15 12.14
CA ALA A 20 -1.62 9.83 12.76
C ALA A 20 -0.18 9.31 12.71
N ALA A 21 0.56 9.62 11.64
CA ALA A 21 1.97 9.29 11.50
C ALA A 21 2.91 10.27 12.23
N GLY A 22 2.39 11.33 12.86
CA GLY A 22 3.19 12.30 13.62
C GLY A 22 4.09 13.20 12.75
N VAL A 23 3.79 13.35 11.47
CA VAL A 23 4.62 14.11 10.51
C VAL A 23 3.83 15.25 9.86
N LYS A 24 4.53 16.33 9.50
CA LYS A 24 3.90 17.57 9.00
C LYS A 24 3.73 17.62 7.48
N SER A 25 4.36 16.71 6.74
CA SER A 25 4.38 16.76 5.28
C SER A 25 4.36 15.37 4.66
N TRP A 26 3.76 15.27 3.47
CA TRP A 26 3.81 14.07 2.64
C TRP A 26 5.24 13.63 2.36
N LYS A 27 6.14 14.57 2.06
CA LYS A 27 7.55 14.29 1.78
C LYS A 27 8.23 13.55 2.94
N THR A 28 7.95 13.97 4.18
CA THR A 28 8.48 13.32 5.39
C THR A 28 7.90 11.93 5.59
N PHE A 29 6.58 11.78 5.41
CA PHE A 29 5.89 10.49 5.50
C PHE A 29 6.43 9.48 4.47
N ALA A 30 6.39 9.88 3.20
CA ALA A 30 6.72 9.01 2.09
C ALA A 30 8.20 8.59 2.09
N LYS A 31 9.12 9.38 2.67
CA LYS A 31 10.55 9.04 2.72
C LYS A 31 10.85 7.75 3.51
N THR A 32 10.01 7.38 4.48
CA THR A 32 10.26 6.23 5.36
C THR A 32 9.15 5.18 5.34
N ALA A 33 8.12 5.41 4.53
CA ALA A 33 6.99 4.50 4.44
C ALA A 33 7.38 3.21 3.72
N LYS A 34 6.79 2.09 4.14
CA LYS A 34 6.74 0.85 3.35
C LYS A 34 5.35 0.71 2.77
N ASN A 35 5.24 0.11 1.59
CA ASN A 35 3.97 -0.12 0.94
C ASN A 35 3.84 -1.59 0.51
N VAL A 36 2.63 -2.12 0.65
CA VAL A 36 2.23 -3.42 0.15
C VAL A 36 0.93 -3.22 -0.60
N SER A 37 0.86 -3.69 -1.83
CA SER A 37 -0.38 -3.70 -2.62
C SER A 37 -1.10 -5.03 -2.44
N VAL A 38 -2.41 -4.97 -2.23
CA VAL A 38 -3.26 -6.16 -2.16
C VAL A 38 -4.29 -6.05 -3.27
N GLU A 39 -4.29 -7.04 -4.15
CA GLU A 39 -5.25 -7.19 -5.25
C GLU A 39 -6.10 -8.42 -4.96
N LEU A 40 -7.43 -8.28 -5.12
CA LEU A 40 -8.38 -9.36 -4.91
C LEU A 40 -9.25 -9.50 -6.14
N ASP A 41 -8.91 -10.47 -6.98
CA ASP A 41 -9.72 -10.91 -8.10
C ASP A 41 -10.34 -12.28 -7.76
N GLN A 42 -10.02 -13.32 -8.52
CA GLN A 42 -10.39 -14.70 -8.23
C GLN A 42 -9.56 -15.28 -7.08
N SER A 43 -8.34 -14.77 -6.91
CA SER A 43 -7.43 -15.07 -5.80
C SER A 43 -6.82 -13.77 -5.28
N GLY A 44 -6.31 -13.82 -4.04
CA GLY A 44 -5.58 -12.74 -3.44
C GLY A 44 -4.13 -12.69 -3.93
N THR A 45 -3.66 -11.52 -4.31
CA THR A 45 -2.24 -11.28 -4.61
C THR A 45 -1.74 -10.15 -3.72
N ILE A 46 -0.63 -10.40 -3.02
CA ILE A 46 0.05 -9.41 -2.19
C ILE A 46 1.40 -9.11 -2.82
N LYS A 47 1.66 -7.83 -3.12
CA LYS A 47 2.88 -7.37 -3.78
C LYS A 47 3.67 -6.46 -2.83
N PRO A 48 4.81 -6.91 -2.29
CA PRO A 48 5.72 -6.02 -1.57
C PRO A 48 6.34 -5.02 -2.55
N SER A 49 6.79 -3.89 -2.03
CA SER A 49 7.38 -2.83 -2.86
C SER A 49 8.67 -2.28 -2.29
N ARG A 50 9.46 -1.66 -3.17
CA ARG A 50 10.57 -0.79 -2.83
C ARG A 50 10.10 0.65 -2.90
N ASN A 51 10.41 1.41 -1.85
CA ASN A 51 10.25 2.85 -1.86
C ASN A 51 11.34 3.50 -2.71
N LEU A 52 10.95 4.34 -3.66
CA LEU A 52 11.85 5.13 -4.49
C LEU A 52 11.87 6.61 -4.04
N GLY A 53 11.20 6.91 -2.94
CA GLY A 53 11.11 8.23 -2.34
C GLY A 53 9.82 8.98 -2.72
N PRO A 54 9.68 10.22 -2.23
CA PRO A 54 8.42 10.97 -2.32
C PRO A 54 8.03 11.42 -3.74
N VAL A 55 8.97 11.37 -4.69
CA VAL A 55 8.74 11.76 -6.09
C VAL A 55 8.40 10.53 -6.93
N ASP A 56 9.23 9.49 -6.84
CA ASP A 56 9.12 8.29 -7.66
C ASP A 56 8.17 7.21 -7.08
N GLY A 57 7.81 7.33 -5.80
CA GLY A 57 6.77 6.53 -5.17
C GLY A 57 7.23 5.11 -4.81
N PHE A 58 6.44 4.11 -5.16
CA PHE A 58 6.66 2.71 -4.79
C PHE A 58 6.65 1.82 -6.03
N GLU A 59 7.66 0.98 -6.15
CA GLU A 59 7.79 0.01 -7.23
C GLU A 59 7.63 -1.42 -6.67
N PRO A 60 6.72 -2.25 -7.21
CA PRO A 60 6.61 -3.65 -6.80
C PRO A 60 7.93 -4.39 -6.95
N LEU A 61 8.24 -5.30 -6.02
CA LEU A 61 9.40 -6.18 -6.09
C LEU A 61 9.06 -7.41 -6.95
N PRO A 62 9.57 -7.53 -8.19
CA PRO A 62 9.19 -8.62 -9.07
C PRO A 62 9.61 -9.98 -8.51
N GLY A 63 8.73 -10.97 -8.59
CA GLY A 63 9.00 -12.33 -8.13
C GLY A 63 8.89 -12.51 -6.61
N GLN A 64 8.45 -11.48 -5.88
CA GLN A 64 8.14 -11.55 -4.45
C GLN A 64 6.63 -11.48 -4.17
N GLU A 65 5.80 -11.66 -5.21
CA GLU A 65 4.35 -11.69 -5.03
C GLU A 65 3.92 -12.93 -4.22
N LEU A 66 3.01 -12.72 -3.28
CA LEU A 66 2.41 -13.80 -2.50
C LEU A 66 0.98 -14.03 -2.98
N ALA A 67 0.70 -15.24 -3.44
CA ALA A 67 -0.66 -15.68 -3.68
C ALA A 67 -1.32 -16.10 -2.36
N VAL A 68 -2.53 -15.63 -2.11
CA VAL A 68 -3.34 -15.97 -0.94
C VAL A 68 -4.71 -16.43 -1.44
N PRO A 69 -5.19 -17.63 -1.09
CA PRO A 69 -6.55 -18.05 -1.43
C PRO A 69 -7.57 -17.02 -0.92
N SER A 70 -8.57 -16.72 -1.75
CA SER A 70 -9.59 -15.70 -1.44
C SER A 70 -10.46 -16.08 -0.24
N ASP A 71 -10.61 -17.38 0.02
CA ASP A 71 -11.32 -17.97 1.16
C ASP A 71 -10.42 -18.22 2.39
N ALA A 72 -9.15 -17.84 2.33
CA ALA A 72 -8.23 -18.02 3.45
C ALA A 72 -8.69 -17.24 4.69
N SER A 73 -8.39 -17.78 5.87
CA SER A 73 -8.71 -17.11 7.13
C SER A 73 -8.06 -15.72 7.25
N ALA A 74 -8.68 -14.83 8.01
CA ALA A 74 -8.10 -13.52 8.33
C ALA A 74 -6.70 -13.61 8.96
N ALA A 75 -6.42 -14.66 9.73
CA ALA A 75 -5.11 -14.90 10.31
C ALA A 75 -4.06 -15.25 9.24
N THR A 76 -4.44 -16.01 8.21
CA THR A 76 -3.57 -16.29 7.06
C THR A 76 -3.26 -15.02 6.28
N TRP A 77 -4.29 -14.23 5.98
CA TRP A 77 -4.14 -12.91 5.35
C TRP A 77 -3.24 -11.97 6.15
N GLY A 78 -3.46 -11.85 7.45
CA GLY A 78 -2.65 -11.00 8.33
C GLY A 78 -1.18 -11.39 8.36
N ARG A 79 -0.87 -12.70 8.38
CA ARG A 79 0.51 -13.19 8.28
C ARG A 79 1.14 -12.87 6.92
N ALA A 80 0.39 -13.07 5.84
CA ALA A 80 0.89 -12.81 4.49
C ALA A 80 1.18 -11.31 4.26
N VAL A 81 0.28 -10.42 4.70
CA VAL A 81 0.50 -8.96 4.65
C VAL A 81 1.71 -8.55 5.50
N ARG A 82 1.85 -9.11 6.70
CA ARG A 82 3.01 -8.82 7.57
C ARG A 82 4.33 -9.26 6.92
N GLY A 83 4.37 -10.48 6.38
CA GLY A 83 5.56 -10.99 5.67
C GLY A 83 5.93 -10.13 4.47
N ALA A 84 4.96 -9.70 3.67
CA ALA A 84 5.20 -8.78 2.55
C ALA A 84 5.70 -7.40 3.02
N LEU A 85 5.19 -6.90 4.15
CA LEU A 85 5.65 -5.64 4.73
C LEU A 85 7.08 -5.73 5.25
N GLU A 86 7.48 -6.88 5.80
CA GLU A 86 8.85 -7.16 6.21
C GLU A 86 9.80 -7.21 5.00
N ALA A 87 9.37 -7.85 3.91
CA ALA A 87 10.11 -7.93 2.65
C ALA A 87 10.22 -6.59 1.91
N SER A 88 9.26 -5.68 2.09
CA SER A 88 9.27 -4.35 1.46
C SER A 88 10.44 -3.51 1.96
N THR A 89 11.03 -2.70 1.08
CA THR A 89 12.23 -1.92 1.38
C THR A 89 11.98 -0.42 1.27
N VAL A 90 12.79 0.35 1.99
CA VAL A 90 12.84 1.82 1.92
C VAL A 90 14.15 2.25 1.30
#